data_AF-A0A3D2KPB0-F1
#
_entry.id   AF-A0A3D2KPB0-F1
#
_cell.length_a   1.000
_cell.length_b   1.000
_cell.length_c   1.000
_cell.angle_alpha   90.00
_cell.angle_beta   90.00
_cell.angle_gamma   90.00
#
_symmetry.space_group_name_H-M   'P 1'
#
loop_
_entity.id
_entity.type
_entity.pdbx_description
1 polymer ?
#
loop_
_entity_poly.entity_id
_entity_poly.type
_entity_poly.pdbx_seq_one_letter_code
_entity_poly.pdbx_strand_id
1 'polypeptide(L)'
;MKVIGVGGGGNNAVNRMVTAGVRGVEFVAVNTDVQALYRSEAPVKIQIGEKLTRGLGAGGSPQIGRQAAEESREAIVRVVKGADMVFITAGMGGGTGTGAAPVIAECAREAGALTVGIVTKPFTFEGRHRMKQAEEGVNDLREKVDTLIVIPNDRLL
;
A
#
# COMPACT_ATOMS: atom_id res chain seq x y z
N MET A 1 -13.08 -10.02 -4.96
CA MET A 1 -11.79 -9.38 -5.34
C MET A 1 -11.66 -8.04 -4.62
N LYS A 2 -10.49 -7.76 -4.04
CA LYS A 2 -10.22 -6.49 -3.34
C LYS A 2 -9.02 -5.76 -3.92
N VAL A 3 -9.06 -4.43 -3.91
CA VAL A 3 -7.95 -3.56 -4.32
C VAL A 3 -7.57 -2.66 -3.15
N ILE A 4 -6.35 -2.82 -2.65
CA ILE A 4 -5.84 -2.16 -1.46
C ILE A 4 -4.77 -1.15 -1.87
N GLY A 5 -5.09 0.13 -1.75
CA GLY A 5 -4.13 1.23 -1.92
C GLY A 5 -3.41 1.50 -0.63
N VAL A 6 -2.07 1.48 -0.64
CA VAL A 6 -1.24 1.66 0.56
C VAL A 6 -0.42 2.94 0.47
N GLY A 7 -0.57 3.80 1.48
CA GLY A 7 0.06 5.12 1.53
C GLY A 7 -0.49 6.08 0.47
N GLY A 8 0.08 7.29 0.40
CA GLY A 8 -0.46 8.36 -0.45
C GLY A 8 -0.55 8.00 -1.94
N GLY A 9 0.53 7.45 -2.52
CA GLY A 9 0.53 7.06 -3.94
C GLY A 9 -0.48 5.96 -4.27
N GLY A 10 -0.57 4.93 -3.41
CA GLY A 10 -1.55 3.85 -3.58
C GLY A 10 -2.99 4.32 -3.39
N ASN A 11 -3.25 5.17 -2.40
CA ASN A 11 -4.58 5.77 -2.19
C ASN A 11 -5.00 6.64 -3.39
N ASN A 12 -4.07 7.40 -3.97
CA ASN A 12 -4.36 8.19 -5.18
C ASN A 12 -4.72 7.30 -6.38
N ALA A 13 -4.03 6.17 -6.55
CA ALA A 13 -4.37 5.20 -7.58
C ALA A 13 -5.76 4.60 -7.36
N VAL A 14 -6.10 4.23 -6.11
CA VAL A 14 -7.43 3.75 -5.73
C VAL A 14 -8.51 4.79 -6.02
N ASN A 15 -8.32 6.04 -5.61
CA ASN A 15 -9.29 7.10 -5.88
C ASN A 15 -9.55 7.21 -7.39
N ARG A 16 -8.51 7.23 -8.23
CA ARG A 16 -8.67 7.26 -9.69
C ARG A 16 -9.49 6.07 -10.23
N MET A 17 -9.28 4.87 -9.70
CA MET A 17 -10.05 3.68 -10.11
C MET A 17 -11.53 3.78 -9.68
N VAL A 18 -11.80 4.33 -8.50
CA VAL A 18 -13.16 4.60 -8.01
C VAL A 18 -13.84 5.62 -8.90
N THR A 19 -13.21 6.78 -9.14
CA THR A 19 -13.76 7.84 -9.99
C THR A 19 -13.97 7.38 -11.44
N ALA A 20 -13.09 6.52 -11.96
CA ALA A 20 -13.22 5.92 -13.29
C ALA A 20 -14.36 4.88 -13.39
N GLY A 21 -15.02 4.55 -12.28
CA GLY A 21 -16.18 3.66 -12.25
C GLY A 21 -15.85 2.19 -12.43
N VAL A 22 -14.65 1.74 -12.02
CA VAL A 22 -14.28 0.33 -12.04
C VAL A 22 -15.21 -0.45 -11.09
N ARG A 23 -15.87 -1.50 -11.61
CA ARG A 23 -16.88 -2.30 -10.88
C ARG A 23 -16.36 -3.71 -10.55
N GLY A 24 -17.03 -4.40 -9.64
CA GLY A 24 -16.71 -5.79 -9.26
C GLY A 24 -15.52 -5.92 -8.31
N VAL A 25 -15.07 -4.81 -7.74
CA VAL A 25 -13.95 -4.71 -6.80
C VAL A 25 -14.34 -3.91 -5.58
N GLU A 26 -13.92 -4.40 -4.42
CA GLU A 26 -13.97 -3.65 -3.17
C GLU A 26 -12.68 -2.85 -3.02
N PHE A 27 -12.80 -1.52 -2.93
CA PHE A 27 -11.66 -0.63 -2.77
C PHE A 27 -11.39 -0.33 -1.30
N VAL A 28 -10.12 -0.47 -0.92
CA VAL A 28 -9.62 -0.23 0.44
C VAL A 28 -8.48 0.78 0.36
N ALA A 29 -8.56 1.84 1.15
CA ALA A 29 -7.45 2.78 1.36
C ALA A 29 -6.80 2.52 2.72
N VAL A 30 -5.48 2.33 2.74
CA VAL A 30 -4.69 2.13 3.95
C VAL A 30 -3.65 3.23 4.06
N ASN A 31 -3.57 3.91 5.21
CA ASN A 31 -2.56 4.94 5.42
C ASN A 31 -2.26 5.18 6.92
N THR A 32 -1.09 5.75 7.20
CA THR A 32 -0.74 6.30 8.53
C THR A 32 -1.16 7.77 8.67
N ASP A 33 -1.36 8.48 7.56
CA ASP A 33 -1.84 9.85 7.53
C ASP A 33 -3.39 9.87 7.51
N VAL A 34 -3.98 10.36 8.61
CA VAL A 34 -5.44 10.41 8.77
C VAL A 34 -6.08 11.44 7.84
N GLN A 35 -5.40 12.56 7.56
CA GLN A 35 -5.91 13.60 6.66
C GLN A 35 -5.96 13.08 5.22
N ALA A 36 -4.97 12.29 4.82
CA ALA A 36 -5.00 11.60 3.53
C ALA A 36 -6.17 10.61 3.42
N LEU A 37 -6.47 9.85 4.47
CA LEU A 37 -7.59 8.91 4.49
C LEU A 37 -8.96 9.59 4.43
N TYR A 38 -9.13 10.72 5.14
CA TYR A 38 -10.38 11.49 5.05
C TYR A 38 -10.71 11.91 3.62
N ARG A 39 -9.68 12.26 2.83
CA ARG A 39 -9.81 12.62 1.40
C ARG A 39 -9.94 11.42 0.45
N SER A 40 -9.83 10.18 0.93
CA SER A 40 -9.98 9.02 0.06
C SER A 40 -11.43 8.78 -0.34
N GLU A 41 -11.64 8.40 -1.61
CA GLU A 41 -12.92 7.99 -2.18
C GLU A 41 -13.19 6.49 -1.99
N ALA A 42 -12.23 5.73 -1.45
CA ALA A 42 -12.41 4.31 -1.17
C ALA A 42 -13.54 4.12 -0.12
N PRO A 43 -14.48 3.19 -0.35
CA PRO A 43 -15.54 2.87 0.61
C PRO A 43 -14.99 2.35 1.94
N VAL A 44 -13.89 1.61 1.91
CA VAL A 44 -13.22 1.08 3.10
C VAL A 44 -11.92 1.83 3.35
N LYS A 45 -11.72 2.29 4.59
CA LYS A 45 -10.54 3.05 5.02
C LYS A 45 -9.95 2.41 6.27
N ILE A 46 -8.63 2.19 6.27
CA ILE A 46 -7.90 1.65 7.41
C ILE A 46 -6.79 2.62 7.77
N GLN A 47 -6.91 3.23 8.95
CA GLN A 47 -5.78 3.92 9.57
C GLN A 47 -4.89 2.88 10.25
N ILE A 48 -3.59 2.94 9.97
CA ILE A 48 -2.60 2.06 10.59
C ILE A 48 -1.61 2.88 11.43
N GLY A 49 -1.06 2.27 12.48
CA GLY A 49 -0.08 2.92 13.37
C GLY A 49 -0.61 4.17 14.06
N GLU A 50 -1.85 4.12 14.56
CA GLU A 50 -2.48 5.25 15.26
C GLU A 50 -1.64 5.68 16.47
N LYS A 51 -1.13 4.72 17.26
CA LYS A 51 -0.32 5.02 18.45
C LYS A 51 1.07 5.53 18.06
N LEU A 52 1.67 4.91 17.05
CA LEU A 52 3.03 5.23 16.59
C LEU A 52 3.12 6.60 15.91
N THR A 53 2.17 6.91 15.02
CA THR A 53 2.25 8.09 14.15
C THR A 53 1.33 9.23 14.59
N ARG A 54 0.37 8.95 15.50
CA ARG A 54 -0.67 9.90 15.92
C ARG A 54 -1.45 10.49 14.73
N GLY A 55 -1.57 9.72 13.64
CA GLY A 55 -2.25 10.12 12.42
C GLY A 55 -1.47 11.09 11.52
N LEU A 56 -0.19 11.37 11.80
CA LEU A 56 0.64 12.34 11.08
C LEU A 56 1.44 11.74 9.91
N GLY A 57 1.31 10.44 9.68
CA GLY A 57 2.07 9.75 8.63
C GLY A 57 3.41 9.17 9.10
N ALA A 58 4.08 8.45 8.18
CA ALA A 58 5.33 7.74 8.48
C ALA A 58 6.62 8.59 8.30
N GLY A 59 6.50 9.88 7.96
CA GLY A 59 7.64 10.79 7.82
C GLY A 59 8.70 10.35 6.78
N GLY A 60 8.31 9.56 5.77
CA GLY A 60 9.26 9.02 4.79
C GLY A 60 10.11 7.84 5.27
N SER A 61 9.86 7.30 6.46
CA SER A 61 10.55 6.11 6.99
C SER A 61 9.77 4.82 6.69
N PRO A 62 10.33 3.88 5.90
CA PRO A 62 9.73 2.56 5.67
C PRO A 62 9.58 1.75 6.96
N GLN A 63 10.51 1.89 7.91
CA GLN A 63 10.47 1.18 9.19
C GLN A 63 9.23 1.58 10.00
N ILE A 64 8.91 2.88 10.06
CA ILE A 64 7.68 3.36 10.72
C ILE A 64 6.44 2.82 9.98
N GLY A 65 6.45 2.79 8.65
CA GLY A 65 5.36 2.22 7.85
C GLY A 65 5.13 0.73 8.15
N ARG A 66 6.20 -0.04 8.31
CA ARG A 66 6.15 -1.47 8.68
C ARG A 66 5.58 -1.68 10.07
N GLN A 67 6.14 -1.00 11.06
CA GLN A 67 5.68 -1.09 12.45
C GLN A 67 4.21 -0.66 12.59
N ALA A 68 3.80 0.37 11.86
CA ALA A 68 2.39 0.80 11.82
C ALA A 68 1.46 -0.31 11.28
N ALA A 69 1.87 -1.02 10.23
CA ALA A 69 1.10 -2.13 9.68
C ALA A 69 1.06 -3.33 10.63
N GLU A 70 2.18 -3.66 11.29
CA GLU A 70 2.24 -4.71 12.31
C GLU A 70 1.37 -4.39 13.53
N GLU A 71 1.40 -3.15 14.03
CA GLU A 71 0.52 -2.66 15.11
C GLU A 71 -0.96 -2.89 14.75
N SER A 72 -1.31 -2.73 13.47
CA SER A 72 -2.68 -2.79 12.97
C SER A 72 -2.99 -4.09 12.22
N ARG A 73 -2.21 -5.16 12.43
CA ARG A 73 -2.32 -6.43 11.70
C ARG A 73 -3.71 -7.03 11.77
N GLU A 74 -4.36 -7.00 12.93
CA GLU A 74 -5.73 -7.52 13.11
C GLU A 74 -6.76 -6.78 12.26
N ALA A 75 -6.63 -5.46 12.08
CA ALA A 75 -7.51 -4.68 11.22
C ALA A 75 -7.29 -5.06 9.75
N ILE A 76 -6.03 -5.23 9.34
CA ILE A 76 -5.66 -5.65 7.98
C ILE A 76 -6.23 -7.05 7.67
N VAL A 77 -6.00 -8.02 8.56
CA VAL A 77 -6.50 -9.41 8.41
C VAL A 77 -8.02 -9.44 8.26
N ARG A 78 -8.76 -8.66 9.07
CA ARG A 78 -10.22 -8.57 8.95
C ARG A 78 -10.69 -8.10 7.58
N VAL A 79 -9.95 -7.18 6.95
CA VAL A 79 -10.33 -6.65 5.64
C VAL A 79 -9.96 -7.60 4.50
N VAL A 80 -8.85 -8.32 4.58
CA VAL A 80 -8.45 -9.27 3.52
C VAL A 80 -9.18 -10.62 3.61
N LYS A 81 -9.73 -10.97 4.78
CA LYS A 81 -10.43 -12.24 4.99
C LYS A 81 -11.59 -12.43 4.02
N GLY A 82 -11.66 -13.62 3.42
CA GLY A 82 -12.71 -14.00 2.47
C GLY A 82 -12.53 -13.44 1.06
N ALA A 83 -11.42 -12.77 0.76
CA ALA A 83 -11.09 -12.38 -0.60
C ALA A 83 -10.41 -13.54 -1.34
N ASP A 84 -10.92 -13.91 -2.51
CA ASP A 84 -10.23 -14.90 -3.37
C ASP A 84 -8.94 -14.32 -3.97
N MET A 85 -8.93 -13.00 -4.20
CA MET A 85 -7.82 -12.28 -4.81
C MET A 85 -7.72 -10.86 -4.25
N VAL A 86 -6.49 -10.44 -3.95
CA VAL A 86 -6.13 -9.13 -3.41
C VAL A 86 -5.07 -8.48 -4.28
N PHE A 87 -5.38 -7.29 -4.80
CA PHE A 87 -4.42 -6.41 -5.45
C PHE A 87 -3.89 -5.38 -4.47
N ILE A 88 -2.59 -5.27 -4.34
CA ILE A 88 -1.93 -4.29 -3.49
C ILE A 88 -1.26 -3.28 -4.39
N THR A 89 -1.65 -2.01 -4.26
CA THR A 89 -1.03 -0.91 -5.01
C THR A 89 -0.39 0.11 -4.08
N ALA A 90 0.85 0.47 -4.38
CA ALA A 90 1.64 1.39 -3.58
C ALA A 90 2.67 2.14 -4.44
N GLY A 91 2.95 3.38 -4.05
CA GLY A 91 4.12 4.11 -4.53
C GLY A 91 5.31 3.82 -3.62
N MET A 92 6.37 3.23 -4.17
CA MET A 92 7.56 2.81 -3.43
C MET A 92 8.52 3.99 -3.24
N GLY A 93 9.35 3.90 -2.20
CA GLY A 93 10.29 4.95 -1.81
C GLY A 93 9.72 5.99 -0.85
N GLY A 94 8.46 5.86 -0.42
CA GLY A 94 7.92 6.60 0.72
C GLY A 94 8.06 5.81 2.03
N GLY A 95 7.45 6.31 3.11
CA GLY A 95 7.39 5.56 4.37
C GLY A 95 6.30 4.50 4.40
N THR A 96 5.04 4.94 4.33
CA THR A 96 3.87 4.06 4.51
C THR A 96 3.77 2.98 3.44
N GLY A 97 3.80 3.36 2.16
CA GLY A 97 3.67 2.40 1.04
C GLY A 97 4.77 1.33 1.09
N THR A 98 6.02 1.76 1.14
CA THR A 98 7.21 0.89 1.15
C THR A 98 7.23 -0.07 2.34
N GLY A 99 6.88 0.43 3.53
CA GLY A 99 6.94 -0.36 4.77
C GLY A 99 5.73 -1.26 5.00
N ALA A 100 4.52 -0.76 4.72
CA ALA A 100 3.27 -1.44 5.05
C ALA A 100 2.83 -2.42 3.97
N ALA A 101 3.12 -2.18 2.68
CA ALA A 101 2.65 -3.04 1.61
C ALA A 101 3.11 -4.50 1.74
N PRO A 102 4.38 -4.81 2.11
CA PRO A 102 4.80 -6.20 2.33
C PRO A 102 4.04 -6.89 3.48
N VAL A 103 3.74 -6.17 4.57
CA VAL A 103 2.97 -6.72 5.71
C VAL A 103 1.53 -7.02 5.31
N ILE A 104 0.91 -6.13 4.53
CA ILE A 104 -0.45 -6.34 4.02
C ILE A 104 -0.49 -7.52 3.04
N ALA A 105 0.52 -7.67 2.19
CA ALA A 105 0.68 -8.80 1.28
C ALA A 105 0.78 -10.13 2.03
N GLU A 106 1.62 -10.16 3.07
CA GLU A 106 1.74 -11.32 3.95
C GLU A 106 0.39 -11.69 4.57
N CYS A 107 -0.34 -10.72 5.12
CA CYS A 107 -1.66 -10.97 5.72
C CYS A 107 -2.67 -11.52 4.71
N ALA A 108 -2.67 -11.00 3.48
CA ALA A 108 -3.56 -11.46 2.41
C ALA A 108 -3.25 -12.92 2.02
N ARG A 109 -1.97 -13.25 1.88
CA ARG A 109 -1.51 -14.59 1.53
C ARG A 109 -1.79 -15.60 2.65
N GLU A 110 -1.55 -15.23 3.90
CA GLU A 110 -1.90 -16.04 5.08
C GLU A 110 -3.41 -16.28 5.19
N ALA A 111 -4.22 -15.32 4.73
CA ALA A 111 -5.68 -15.46 4.65
C ALA A 111 -6.16 -16.32 3.45
N GLY A 112 -5.24 -16.83 2.62
CA GLY A 112 -5.53 -17.71 1.49
C GLY A 112 -5.88 -17.00 0.18
N ALA A 113 -5.67 -15.69 0.09
CA ALA A 113 -5.97 -14.93 -1.12
C ALA A 113 -4.81 -14.98 -2.12
N LEU A 114 -5.13 -15.10 -3.42
CA LEU A 114 -4.15 -14.85 -4.48
C LEU A 114 -3.74 -13.38 -4.46
N THR A 115 -2.47 -13.12 -4.21
CA THR A 115 -1.97 -11.78 -3.86
C THR A 115 -1.08 -11.23 -4.97
N VAL A 116 -1.50 -10.11 -5.56
CA VAL A 116 -0.78 -9.43 -6.66
C VAL A 116 -0.34 -8.04 -6.22
N GLY A 117 0.96 -7.77 -6.26
CA GLY A 117 1.51 -6.43 -6.03
C GLY A 117 1.64 -5.64 -7.33
N ILE A 118 1.11 -4.42 -7.38
CA ILE A 118 1.28 -3.47 -8.49
C ILE A 118 1.83 -2.16 -7.95
N VAL A 119 3.14 -1.98 -8.06
CA VAL A 119 3.83 -0.89 -7.39
C VAL A 119 4.62 -0.02 -8.36
N THR A 120 4.76 1.26 -8.02
CA THR A 120 5.56 2.21 -8.80
C THR A 120 6.90 2.49 -8.14
N LYS A 121 7.97 2.59 -8.93
CA LYS A 121 9.25 3.16 -8.47
C LYS A 121 9.25 4.68 -8.69
N PRO A 122 9.88 5.47 -7.81
CA PRO A 122 9.91 6.92 -7.93
C PRO A 122 10.63 7.37 -9.21
N PHE A 123 10.39 8.61 -9.64
CA PHE A 123 11.16 9.21 -10.73
C PHE A 123 12.62 9.39 -10.33
N THR A 124 13.53 9.38 -11.29
CA THR A 124 14.96 9.61 -11.02
C THR A 124 15.22 10.97 -10.36
N PHE A 125 14.42 12.00 -10.67
CA PHE A 125 14.53 13.33 -10.06
C PHE A 125 14.08 13.41 -8.59
N GLU A 126 13.36 12.41 -8.06
CA GLU A 126 12.92 12.38 -6.66
C GLU A 126 14.07 11.99 -5.70
N GLY A 127 15.25 11.67 -6.24
CA GLY A 127 16.49 11.52 -5.49
C GLY A 127 16.87 10.06 -5.19
N ARG A 128 18.19 9.84 -5.09
CA ARG A 128 18.78 8.50 -4.88
C ARG A 128 18.31 7.80 -3.60
N HIS A 129 18.10 8.55 -2.52
CA HIS A 129 17.62 7.99 -1.26
C HIS A 129 16.25 7.33 -1.42
N ARG A 130 15.34 8.01 -2.14
CA ARG A 130 13.99 7.51 -2.41
C ARG A 130 14.00 6.26 -3.27
N MET A 131 14.86 6.25 -4.30
CA MET A 131 15.05 5.08 -5.15
C MET A 131 15.58 3.87 -4.37
N LYS A 132 16.58 4.07 -3.50
CA LYS A 132 17.11 2.99 -2.65
C LYS A 132 16.04 2.37 -1.75
N GLN A 133 15.26 3.21 -1.06
CA GLN A 133 14.13 2.74 -0.26
C GLN A 133 13.11 1.96 -1.11
N ALA A 134 12.84 2.44 -2.33
CA ALA A 134 11.92 1.77 -3.24
C ALA A 134 12.42 0.39 -3.66
N GLU A 135 13.71 0.23 -3.94
CA GLU A 135 14.31 -1.06 -4.30
C GLU A 135 14.26 -2.06 -3.16
N GLU A 136 14.60 -1.63 -1.94
CA GLU A 136 14.49 -2.44 -0.73
C GLU A 136 13.04 -2.90 -0.51
N GLY A 137 12.07 -1.98 -0.53
CA GLY A 137 10.67 -2.35 -0.35
C GLY A 137 10.11 -3.23 -1.48
N VAL A 138 10.59 -3.08 -2.72
CA VAL A 138 10.19 -3.95 -3.84
C VAL A 138 10.71 -5.37 -3.63
N ASN A 139 11.93 -5.52 -3.11
CA ASN A 139 12.49 -6.84 -2.79
C ASN A 139 11.71 -7.50 -1.66
N ASP A 140 11.43 -6.76 -0.58
CA ASP A 140 10.62 -7.26 0.54
C ASP A 140 9.22 -7.67 0.08
N LEU A 141 8.57 -6.85 -0.76
CA LEU A 141 7.24 -7.16 -1.29
C LEU A 141 7.26 -8.40 -2.18
N ARG A 142 8.31 -8.61 -2.97
CA ARG A 142 8.44 -9.76 -3.88
C ARG A 142 8.35 -11.09 -3.16
N GLU A 143 8.86 -11.17 -1.93
CA GLU A 143 8.81 -12.39 -1.11
C GLU A 143 7.41 -12.66 -0.52
N LYS A 144 6.52 -11.66 -0.52
CA LYS A 144 5.22 -11.67 0.15
C LYS A 144 4.02 -11.73 -0.80
N VAL A 145 4.24 -11.64 -2.11
CA VAL A 145 3.19 -11.72 -3.14
C VAL A 145 3.39 -12.93 -4.06
N ASP A 146 2.31 -13.41 -4.68
CA ASP A 146 2.38 -14.46 -5.70
C ASP A 146 2.85 -13.90 -7.05
N THR A 147 2.55 -12.63 -7.33
CA THR A 147 2.99 -11.93 -8.54
C THR A 147 3.26 -10.46 -8.23
N LEU A 148 4.37 -9.93 -8.75
CA LEU A 148 4.77 -8.54 -8.58
C LEU A 148 4.96 -7.84 -9.92
N ILE A 149 4.20 -6.77 -10.14
CA ILE A 149 4.33 -5.85 -11.27
C ILE A 149 4.97 -4.57 -10.74
N VAL A 150 6.12 -4.21 -11.32
CA VAL A 150 6.87 -3.01 -10.94
C VAL A 150 6.88 -2.04 -12.13
N ILE A 151 6.34 -0.84 -11.92
CA ILE A 151 6.23 0.20 -12.94
C ILE A 151 7.22 1.33 -12.60
N PRO A 152 8.31 1.51 -13.33
CA PRO A 152 9.19 2.66 -13.12
C PRO A 152 8.50 3.94 -13.64
N ASN A 153 8.33 4.94 -12.79
CA ASN A 153 7.66 6.19 -13.15
C ASN A 153 8.35 6.91 -14.33
N ASP A 154 9.66 6.77 -14.48
CA ASP A 154 10.40 7.35 -15.61
C ASP A 154 9.93 6.86 -16.99
N ARG A 155 9.20 5.73 -17.07
CA ARG A 155 8.58 5.25 -18.34
C ARG A 155 7.27 5.96 -18.69
N LEU A 156 6.76 6.82 -17.81
CA LEU A 156 5.55 7.62 -18.02
C LEU A 156 5.88 9.03 -18.53
N LEU A 157 7.18 9.35 -18.68
CA LEU A 157 7.70 10.58 -19.27
C LEU A 157 7.98 10.40 -20.77
#